data_AF-A0A6P5S9A8-F1
#
_entry.id   AF-A0A6P5S9A8-F1
#
_cell.length_a   1.000
_cell.length_b   1.000
_cell.length_c   1.000
_cell.angle_alpha   90.00
_cell.angle_beta   90.00
_cell.angle_gamma   90.00
#
_symmetry.space_group_name_H-M   'P 1'
#
loop_
_entity.id
_entity.type
_entity.pdbx_description
1 polymer ?
#
loop_
_entity_poly.entity_id
_entity_poly.type
_entity_poly.pdbx_seq_one_letter_code
_entity_poly.pdbx_strand_id
1 'polypeptide(L)'
;MITTGRVLSESSTSTVTDEQPKKESRMLKFGELQLELTSDKAIIGAIISVGFGILSWELAQGIQNIPESSLQYANENALMLAKSLRGALLAVCYSSAFLSALTSVGLVLLGRQLKSSKEK
;
A
#
# COMPACT_ATOMS: atom_id res chain seq x y z
N MET A 1 33.95 8.00 -41.99
CA MET A 1 32.59 7.77 -41.46
C MET A 1 32.55 6.32 -40.97
N ILE A 2 32.48 5.90 -39.71
CA ILE A 2 32.37 6.52 -38.38
C ILE A 2 33.45 5.85 -37.49
N THR A 3 34.40 6.63 -36.99
CA THR A 3 35.52 6.19 -36.13
C THR A 3 35.35 6.77 -34.72
N THR A 4 34.14 6.64 -34.16
CA THR A 4 33.79 7.28 -32.88
C THR A 4 33.09 6.31 -31.91
N GLY A 5 32.76 5.08 -32.35
CA GLY A 5 32.06 4.10 -31.53
C GLY A 5 32.93 3.19 -30.65
N ARG A 6 34.24 3.06 -30.93
CA ARG A 6 35.11 2.10 -30.20
C ARG A 6 35.63 2.65 -28.86
N VAL A 7 35.72 3.97 -28.73
CA VAL A 7 36.29 4.63 -27.53
C VAL A 7 35.33 4.62 -26.33
N LEU A 8 34.05 4.32 -26.52
CA LEU A 8 33.08 4.16 -25.43
C LEU A 8 33.02 2.73 -24.88
N SER A 9 33.67 1.77 -25.56
CA SER A 9 33.66 0.35 -25.17
C SER A 9 34.86 -0.05 -24.31
N GLU A 10 35.84 0.85 -24.09
CA GLU A 10 37.13 0.56 -23.44
C GLU A 10 37.37 1.30 -22.11
N SER A 11 36.41 2.05 -21.56
CA SER A 11 36.55 2.61 -20.20
C SER A 11 36.20 1.57 -19.13
N SER A 12 37.19 0.71 -18.89
CA SER A 12 37.40 -0.09 -17.70
C SER A 12 37.24 0.73 -16.41
N THR A 13 36.58 0.17 -15.40
CA THR A 13 37.24 -0.09 -14.11
C THR A 13 36.72 -1.39 -13.52
N SER A 14 37.52 -2.45 -13.71
CA SER A 14 37.52 -3.61 -12.84
C SER A 14 38.12 -3.21 -11.49
N THR A 15 37.37 -3.40 -10.40
CA THR A 15 37.92 -3.67 -9.05
C THR A 15 37.08 -4.77 -8.42
N VAL A 16 37.55 -6.01 -8.64
CA VAL A 16 37.76 -7.08 -7.65
C VAL A 16 36.82 -7.09 -6.43
N THR A 17 35.95 -8.12 -6.44
CA THR A 17 35.54 -8.98 -5.32
C THR A 17 34.75 -8.35 -4.16
N ASP A 18 33.41 -8.54 -4.20
CA ASP A 18 32.70 -9.21 -3.10
C ASP A 18 31.55 -10.01 -3.71
N GLU A 19 31.63 -11.33 -3.58
CA GLU A 19 30.51 -12.24 -3.83
C GLU A 19 29.40 -11.95 -2.80
N GLN A 20 28.43 -11.10 -3.14
CA GLN A 20 27.16 -11.09 -2.42
C GLN A 20 26.00 -11.37 -3.36
N PRO A 21 25.17 -12.38 -3.02
CA PRO A 21 24.16 -12.92 -3.92
C PRO A 21 23.16 -11.80 -4.21
N LYS A 22 22.99 -11.54 -5.51
CA LYS A 22 22.07 -10.56 -6.08
C LYS A 22 20.65 -10.82 -5.59
N LYS A 23 20.30 -10.31 -4.40
CA LYS A 23 18.93 -10.24 -3.91
C LYS A 23 18.22 -9.23 -4.80
N GLU A 24 17.49 -9.75 -5.77
CA GLU A 24 16.63 -8.96 -6.65
C GLU A 24 15.46 -8.37 -5.83
N SER A 25 15.73 -7.31 -5.08
CA SER A 25 14.73 -6.43 -4.50
C SER A 25 14.46 -5.32 -5.49
N ARG A 26 13.20 -5.12 -5.90
CA ARG A 26 12.86 -3.93 -6.69
C ARG A 26 12.99 -2.71 -5.79
N MET A 27 14.05 -1.94 -5.98
CA MET A 27 14.24 -0.65 -5.31
C MET A 27 13.25 0.37 -5.88
N LEU A 28 12.29 0.80 -5.05
CA LEU A 28 11.53 2.01 -5.34
C LEU A 28 12.34 3.19 -4.80
N LYS A 29 12.87 4.00 -5.73
CA LYS A 29 13.60 5.22 -5.40
C LYS A 29 12.62 6.38 -5.22
N PHE A 30 12.43 6.80 -3.98
CA PHE A 30 11.71 8.04 -3.64
C PHE A 30 12.74 9.10 -3.23
N GLY A 31 13.27 9.83 -4.21
CA GLY A 31 14.37 10.78 -3.96
C GLY A 31 15.63 10.06 -3.46
N GLU A 32 16.08 10.35 -2.23
CA GLU A 32 17.19 9.64 -1.57
C GLU A 32 16.79 8.33 -0.88
N LEU A 33 15.49 8.11 -0.63
CA LEU A 33 15.04 6.92 0.09
C LEU A 33 14.90 5.74 -0.88
N GLN A 34 15.82 4.78 -0.74
CA GLN A 34 15.80 3.51 -1.45
C GLN A 34 14.99 2.49 -0.64
N LEU A 35 13.72 2.33 -0.98
CA LEU A 35 12.88 1.30 -0.38
C LEU A 35 13.06 -0.01 -1.14
N GLU A 36 13.77 -0.95 -0.55
CA GLU A 36 13.84 -2.32 -1.03
C GLU A 36 12.49 -3.01 -0.80
N LEU A 37 11.70 -3.15 -1.87
CA LEU A 37 10.55 -4.03 -1.83
C LEU A 37 11.00 -5.48 -1.99
N THR A 38 10.97 -6.21 -0.88
CA THR A 38 11.13 -7.66 -0.85
C THR A 38 9.75 -8.34 -0.71
N SER A 39 9.62 -9.56 -1.22
CA SER A 39 8.40 -10.38 -1.10
C SER A 39 7.83 -10.44 0.32
N ASP A 40 8.68 -10.61 1.35
CA ASP A 40 8.24 -10.63 2.74
C ASP A 40 7.62 -9.31 3.19
N LYS A 41 8.20 -8.17 2.79
CA LYS A 41 7.66 -6.84 3.10
C LYS A 41 6.30 -6.62 2.44
N ALA A 42 6.12 -7.11 1.21
CA ALA A 42 4.85 -7.05 0.51
C ALA A 42 3.77 -7.92 1.21
N ILE A 43 4.11 -9.15 1.61
CA ILE A 43 3.18 -10.03 2.34
C ILE A 43 2.80 -9.46 3.71
N ILE A 44 3.78 -8.95 4.47
CA ILE A 44 3.50 -8.29 5.75
C ILE A 44 2.58 -7.09 5.55
N GLY A 45 2.83 -6.27 4.53
CA GLY A 45 1.95 -5.16 4.15
C GLY A 45 0.53 -5.63 3.82
N ALA A 46 0.39 -6.76 3.11
CA ALA A 46 -0.92 -7.33 2.78
C ALA A 46 -1.69 -7.80 4.03
N ILE A 47 -0.99 -8.35 5.03
CA ILE A 47 -1.62 -8.74 6.30
C ILE A 47 -2.09 -7.50 7.06
N ILE A 48 -1.26 -6.46 7.11
CA ILE A 48 -1.61 -5.18 7.76
C ILE A 48 -2.84 -4.56 7.10
N SER A 49 -2.90 -4.56 5.76
CA SER A 49 -4.06 -4.02 5.05
C SER A 49 -5.32 -4.86 5.27
N VAL A 50 -5.24 -6.19 5.38
CA VAL A 50 -6.41 -7.00 5.78
C VAL A 50 -6.90 -6.59 7.16
N GLY A 51 -6.00 -6.50 8.15
CA GLY A 51 -6.36 -6.08 9.51
C GLY A 51 -7.03 -4.70 9.55
N PHE A 52 -6.46 -3.73 8.83
CA PHE A 52 -7.03 -2.39 8.71
C PHE A 52 -8.41 -2.39 8.00
N GLY A 53 -8.58 -3.23 6.99
CA GLY A 53 -9.85 -3.39 6.28
C GLY A 53 -10.96 -3.93 7.16
N ILE A 54 -10.66 -4.96 7.96
CA ILE A 54 -11.59 -5.54 8.95
C ILE A 54 -11.95 -4.48 9.99
N LEU A 55 -10.96 -3.78 10.55
CA LEU A 55 -11.21 -2.72 11.54
C LEU A 55 -12.12 -1.60 10.98
N SER A 56 -11.86 -1.18 9.74
CA SER A 56 -12.66 -0.15 9.06
C SER A 56 -14.10 -0.63 8.81
N TRP A 57 -14.27 -1.91 8.49
CA TRP A 57 -15.58 -2.53 8.29
C TRP A 57 -16.38 -2.63 9.60
N GLU A 58 -15.77 -3.10 10.68
CA GLU A 58 -16.38 -3.16 12.02
C GLU A 58 -16.77 -1.76 12.51
N LEU A 59 -15.92 -0.76 12.29
CA LEU A 59 -16.23 0.63 12.62
C LEU A 59 -17.44 1.14 11.83
N ALA A 60 -17.53 0.82 10.54
CA ALA A 60 -18.69 1.17 9.72
C ALA A 60 -19.97 0.52 10.25
N GLN A 61 -19.92 -0.78 10.60
CA GLN A 61 -21.07 -1.47 11.20
C GLN A 61 -21.47 -0.85 12.55
N GLY A 62 -20.50 -0.53 13.40
CA GLY A 62 -20.74 0.16 14.67
C GLY A 62 -21.50 1.48 14.48
N ILE A 63 -21.10 2.29 13.49
CA ILE A 63 -21.75 3.57 13.17
C ILE A 63 -23.12 3.38 12.50
N GLN A 64 -23.30 2.31 11.71
CA GLN A 64 -24.62 1.94 11.16
C GLN A 64 -25.60 1.46 12.22
N ASN A 65 -25.13 0.82 13.29
CA ASN A 65 -26.01 0.30 14.34
C ASN A 65 -26.51 1.38 15.32
N ILE A 66 -26.00 2.61 15.25
CA ILE A 66 -26.47 3.71 16.10
C ILE A 66 -27.87 4.18 15.61
N PRO A 67 -28.91 4.12 16.47
CA PRO A 67 -30.24 4.59 16.10
C PRO A 67 -30.28 6.12 15.97
N GLU A 68 -30.91 6.65 14.92
CA GLU A 68 -31.03 8.11 14.71
C GLU A 68 -31.84 8.82 15.80
N SER A 69 -32.71 8.08 16.48
CA SER A 69 -33.52 8.58 17.59
C SER A 69 -32.69 9.03 18.81
N SER A 70 -31.44 8.56 18.97
CA SER A 70 -30.54 9.06 20.01
C SER A 70 -30.09 10.50 19.81
N LEU A 71 -30.20 11.05 18.60
CA LEU A 71 -29.78 12.40 18.25
C LEU A 71 -30.94 13.41 18.23
N GLN A 72 -32.18 12.91 18.36
CA GLN A 72 -33.41 13.68 18.27
C GLN A 72 -33.66 14.56 19.51
N TYR A 73 -32.96 14.29 20.61
CA TYR A 73 -33.08 15.05 21.87
C TYR A 73 -32.15 16.27 21.94
N ALA A 74 -31.19 16.42 21.01
CA ALA A 74 -30.08 17.36 21.17
C ALA A 74 -30.31 18.75 20.56
N ASN A 75 -31.11 18.87 19.47
CA ASN A 75 -31.52 20.09 18.74
C ASN A 75 -31.72 19.76 17.24
N GLU A 76 -32.68 20.38 16.56
CA GLU A 76 -32.97 20.19 15.12
C GLU A 76 -31.76 20.53 14.22
N ASN A 77 -31.00 21.58 14.57
CA ASN A 77 -29.81 21.97 13.81
C ASN A 77 -28.62 21.00 14.04
N ALA A 78 -28.53 20.42 15.25
CA ALA A 78 -27.54 19.41 15.59
C ALA A 78 -27.88 18.04 14.97
N LEU A 79 -29.17 17.75 14.79
CA LEU A 79 -29.68 16.54 14.13
C LEU A 79 -29.18 16.43 12.68
N MET A 80 -29.29 17.51 11.91
CA MET A 80 -28.79 17.54 10.52
C MET A 80 -27.28 17.34 10.44
N LEU A 81 -26.52 18.00 11.33
CA LEU A 81 -25.07 17.85 11.44
C LEU A 81 -24.67 16.42 11.78
N ALA A 82 -25.32 15.81 12.77
CA ALA A 82 -25.02 14.45 13.19
C ALA A 82 -25.36 13.41 12.10
N LYS A 83 -26.45 13.64 11.34
CA LYS A 83 -26.83 12.80 10.20
C LYS A 83 -25.82 12.88 9.05
N SER A 84 -25.39 14.09 8.69
CA SER A 84 -24.35 14.31 7.68
C SER A 84 -23.02 13.71 8.11
N LEU A 85 -22.62 13.92 9.37
CA LEU A 85 -21.39 13.37 9.95
C LEU A 85 -21.40 11.83 9.95
N ARG A 86 -22.53 11.21 10.30
CA ARG A 86 -22.70 9.76 10.20
C ARG A 86 -22.53 9.28 8.77
N GLY A 87 -23.19 9.94 7.80
CA GLY A 87 -23.05 9.61 6.39
C GLY A 87 -21.60 9.74 5.90
N ALA A 88 -20.90 10.81 6.28
CA ALA A 88 -19.50 11.04 5.95
C ALA A 88 -18.59 9.97 6.56
N LEU A 89 -18.77 9.64 7.84
CA LEU A 89 -18.01 8.60 8.52
C LEU A 89 -18.21 7.22 7.89
N LEU A 90 -19.45 6.88 7.53
CA LEU A 90 -19.76 5.63 6.84
C LEU A 90 -19.09 5.58 5.46
N ALA A 91 -19.17 6.66 4.69
CA ALA A 91 -18.52 6.74 3.39
C ALA A 91 -16.99 6.57 3.51
N VAL A 92 -16.36 7.23 4.49
CA VAL A 92 -14.93 7.09 4.76
C VAL A 92 -14.55 5.69 5.21
N CYS A 93 -15.32 5.07 6.12
CA CYS A 93 -15.01 3.72 6.63
C CYS A 93 -15.17 2.65 5.55
N TYR A 94 -16.25 2.67 4.76
CA TYR A 94 -16.45 1.71 3.67
C TYR A 94 -15.45 1.91 2.53
N SER A 95 -15.17 3.16 2.14
CA SER A 95 -14.15 3.42 1.13
C SER A 95 -12.77 2.96 1.58
N SER A 96 -12.42 3.21 2.85
CA SER A 96 -11.15 2.72 3.44
C SER A 96 -11.08 1.20 3.45
N ALA A 97 -12.15 0.51 3.85
CA ALA A 97 -12.21 -0.96 3.82
C ALA A 97 -12.02 -1.50 2.39
N PHE A 98 -12.68 -0.88 1.41
CA PHE A 98 -12.57 -1.24 -0.01
C PHE A 98 -11.14 -1.01 -0.55
N LEU A 99 -10.56 0.17 -0.31
CA LEU A 99 -9.18 0.47 -0.71
C LEU A 99 -8.18 -0.48 -0.05
N SER A 100 -8.45 -0.88 1.19
CA SER A 100 -7.59 -1.82 1.91
C SER A 100 -7.64 -3.22 1.30
N ALA A 101 -8.83 -3.67 0.89
CA ALA A 101 -8.99 -4.94 0.17
C ALA A 101 -8.21 -4.92 -1.16
N LEU A 102 -8.35 -3.84 -1.94
CA LEU A 102 -7.58 -3.68 -3.19
C LEU A 102 -6.07 -3.67 -2.94
N THR A 103 -5.63 -2.99 -1.88
CA THR A 103 -4.22 -2.87 -1.50
C THR A 103 -3.67 -4.23 -1.05
N SER A 104 -4.43 -5.02 -0.29
CA SER A 104 -4.05 -6.39 0.08
C SER A 104 -3.84 -7.26 -1.16
N VAL A 105 -4.79 -7.26 -2.10
CA VAL A 105 -4.68 -8.02 -3.35
C VAL A 105 -3.45 -7.58 -4.15
N GLY A 106 -3.23 -6.27 -4.30
CA GLY A 106 -2.08 -5.71 -4.99
C GLY A 106 -0.74 -6.13 -4.37
N LEU A 107 -0.64 -6.09 -3.04
CA LEU A 107 0.56 -6.49 -2.30
C LEU A 107 0.81 -8.00 -2.38
N VAL A 108 -0.23 -8.83 -2.33
CA VAL A 108 -0.10 -10.29 -2.52
C VAL A 108 0.41 -10.59 -3.93
N LEU A 109 -0.17 -9.98 -4.96
CA LEU A 109 0.27 -10.16 -6.35
C LEU A 109 1.73 -9.72 -6.52
N LEU A 110 2.10 -8.58 -5.93
CA LEU A 110 3.44 -8.05 -6.02
C LEU A 110 4.47 -8.91 -5.25
N GLY A 111 4.11 -9.42 -4.07
CA GLY A 111 4.92 -10.38 -3.33
C GLY A 111 5.16 -11.67 -4.14
N ARG A 112 4.13 -12.19 -4.81
CA ARG A 112 4.26 -13.37 -5.69
C ARG A 112 5.17 -13.11 -6.88
N GLN A 113 5.08 -11.95 -7.53
CA GLN A 113 5.98 -11.60 -8.63
C GLN A 113 7.43 -11.48 -8.16
N LEU A 114 7.67 -10.85 -7.00
CA LEU A 114 9.02 -10.74 -6.44
C LEU A 114 9.60 -12.11 -6.03
N LYS A 115 8.78 -13.03 -5.53
CA LYS A 115 9.20 -14.41 -5.24
C LYS A 115 9.53 -15.18 -6.51
N SER A 116 8.71 -15.05 -7.56
CA SER A 116 8.94 -15.72 -8.85
C SER A 116 10.17 -15.21 -9.60
N SER A 117 10.56 -13.95 -9.38
CA SER A 117 11.77 -13.37 -9.97
C SER A 117 13.05 -13.94 -9.33
N LYS A 118 13.02 -14.20 -8.01
CA LYS A 118 14.15 -14.82 -7.27
C LYS A 118 14.40 -16.29 -7.58
N GLU A 119 13.46 -16.98 -8.24
CA GLU A 119 13.54 -18.42 -8.53
C GLU A 119 14.04 -18.71 -9.97
N LYS A 120 14.37 -17.68 -10.75
CA LYS A 120 15.02 -17.77 -12.07
C LYS A 120 16.46 -17.29 -12.01
#